data_AF-A0A9N9YX84-F1
#
_entry.id   AF-A0A9N9YX84-F1
#
_cell.length_a   1.000
_cell.length_b   1.000
_cell.length_c   1.000
_cell.angle_alpha   90.00
_cell.angle_beta   90.00
_cell.angle_gamma   90.00
#
_symmetry.space_group_name_H-M   'P 1'
#
loop_
_entity.id
_entity.type
_entity.pdbx_description
1 polymer ?
#
loop_
_entity_poly.entity_id
_entity_poly.type
_entity_poly.pdbx_seq_one_letter_code
_entity_poly.pdbx_strand_id
1 'polypeptide(L)' 'MTRFHEEARKRKFATYRTHILDTDRNAQAFDFNNYVYLYIVYILTPILLDTLDPEGILSPGKQGTWLRKYRDGKVDRQ' A
#
# COMPACT_ATOMS: atom_id res chain seq x y z
N MET A 1 4.10 -3.86 -17.88
CA MET A 1 3.84 -2.59 -17.16
C MET A 1 4.98 -2.15 -16.24
N THR A 2 5.82 -3.06 -15.72
CA THR A 2 6.92 -2.73 -14.78
C THR A 2 7.88 -1.64 -15.26
N ARG A 3 8.36 -1.72 -16.52
CA ARG A 3 9.28 -0.74 -17.11
C ARG A 3 8.70 0.68 -17.17
N PHE A 4 7.39 0.82 -17.34
CA PHE A 4 6.73 2.14 -17.36
C PHE A 4 6.78 2.80 -15.98
N HIS A 5 6.51 2.05 -14.91
CA HIS A 5 6.56 2.57 -13.54
C HIS A 5 7.97 2.97 -13.11
N GLU A 6 9.00 2.23 -13.52
CA GLU A 6 10.40 2.57 -13.25
C GLU A 6 10.82 3.86 -13.97
N GLU A 7 10.47 3.98 -15.25
CA GLU A 7 10.78 5.16 -16.06
C GLU A 7 9.99 6.40 -15.62
N ALA A 8 8.75 6.23 -15.15
CA ALA A 8 7.96 7.28 -14.54
C ALA A 8 8.56 7.72 -13.19
N ARG A 9 8.97 6.77 -12.34
CA ARG A 9 9.62 7.07 -11.05
C ARG A 9 10.93 7.85 -11.22
N LYS A 10 11.77 7.49 -12.20
CA LYS A 10 12.98 8.26 -12.54
C LYS A 10 12.67 9.72 -12.87
N ARG A 11 11.53 9.94 -13.52
CA ARG A 11 11.04 11.28 -13.89
C ARG A 11 10.17 11.93 -12.80
N LYS A 12 10.10 11.35 -11.60
CA LYS A 12 9.31 11.82 -10.45
C LYS A 12 7.79 11.89 -10.72
N PHE A 13 7.29 11.05 -11.62
CA PHE A 13 5.86 10.87 -11.84
C PHE A 13 5.35 9.65 -11.07
N ALA A 14 4.32 9.86 -10.25
CA ALA A 14 3.51 8.81 -9.65
C ALA A 14 2.17 8.74 -10.40
N THR A 15 1.62 7.54 -10.55
CA THR A 15 0.30 7.39 -11.19
C THR A 15 -0.81 7.58 -10.16
N TYR A 16 -1.89 8.26 -10.56
CA TYR A 16 -3.04 8.51 -9.68
C TYR A 16 -3.76 7.21 -9.27
N ARG A 17 -3.86 6.24 -10.18
CA ARG A 17 -4.53 4.95 -9.94
C ARG A 17 -3.88 3.85 -10.78
N THR A 18 -3.76 2.66 -10.20
CA THR A 18 -3.18 1.49 -10.87
C THR A 18 -4.04 0.24 -10.70
N HIS A 19 -3.71 -0.78 -11.49
CA HIS A 19 -4.23 -2.12 -11.31
C HIS A 19 -3.75 -2.71 -9.97
N ILE A 20 -4.52 -3.65 -9.40
CA ILE A 20 -4.29 -4.21 -8.05
C ILE A 20 -2.86 -4.77 -7.91
N LEU A 21 -2.39 -5.49 -8.93
CA LEU A 21 -1.06 -6.10 -8.96
C LEU A 21 0.11 -5.08 -8.96
N ASP A 22 -0.13 -3.84 -9.37
CA ASP A 22 0.89 -2.79 -9.46
C ASP A 22 0.74 -1.71 -8.38
N THR A 23 -0.19 -1.91 -7.45
CA THR A 23 -0.52 -0.91 -6.43
C THR A 23 0.64 -0.70 -5.45
N ASP A 24 1.28 -1.78 -4.98
CA ASP A 24 2.46 -1.68 -4.10
C ASP A 24 3.67 -1.03 -4.79
N ARG A 25 3.85 -1.29 -6.10
CA ARG A 25 4.93 -0.67 -6.89
C ARG A 25 4.73 0.83 -7.10
N ASN A 26 3.48 1.25 -7.29
CA ASN A 26 3.14 2.66 -7.40
C ASN A 26 3.27 3.37 -6.04
N ALA A 27 2.90 2.71 -4.95
CA ALA A 27 3.04 3.25 -3.60
C ALA A 27 4.50 3.66 -3.30
N GLN A 28 5.46 2.82 -3.69
CA GLN A 28 6.89 3.12 -3.57
C GLN A 28 7.38 4.36 -4.36
N ALA A 29 6.58 4.91 -5.29
CA ALA A 29 6.93 6.19 -5.93
C ALA A 29 6.71 7.40 -5.02
N PHE A 30 5.97 7.23 -3.91
CA PHE A 30 5.75 8.26 -2.88
C PHE A 30 6.88 8.22 -1.84
N ASP A 31 8.10 8.56 -2.26
CA ASP A 31 9.33 8.52 -1.45
C ASP A 31 9.59 9.79 -0.61
N PHE A 32 8.69 10.78 -0.68
CA PHE A 32 8.85 12.06 -0.01
C PHE A 32 9.06 11.91 1.51
N ASN A 33 10.02 12.68 2.04
CA ASN A 33 10.40 12.72 3.45
C ASN A 33 10.60 11.33 4.06
N ASN A 34 11.44 10.50 3.43
CA ASN A 34 11.72 9.13 3.87
C ASN A 34 10.44 8.27 3.96
N TYR A 35 9.62 8.29 2.90
CA TYR A 35 8.41 7.48 2.78
C TYR A 35 7.35 7.75 3.87
N VAL A 36 7.22 9.00 4.36
CA VAL A 36 6.20 9.38 5.37
C VAL A 36 4.79 9.05 4.90
N TYR A 37 4.49 9.19 3.61
CA TYR A 37 3.19 8.80 3.07
C TYR A 37 2.92 7.29 3.26
N LEU A 38 3.91 6.44 2.98
CA LEU A 38 3.81 5.01 3.20
C LEU A 38 3.69 4.67 4.69
N TYR A 39 4.39 5.39 5.57
CA TYR A 39 4.21 5.25 7.01
C TYR A 39 2.75 5.50 7.41
N ILE A 40 2.14 6.58 6.94
CA ILE A 40 0.73 6.89 7.25
C ILE A 40 -0.18 5.78 6.73
N VAL A 41 -0.02 5.39 5.46
CA VAL A 41 -0.88 4.40 4.79
C VAL A 41 -0.73 2.98 5.35
N TYR A 42 0.48 2.57 5.73
CA TYR A 42 0.76 1.21 6.22
C TYR A 42 0.72 1.07 7.74
N ILE A 43 0.81 2.16 8.52
CA ILE A 43 0.85 2.10 9.99
C ILE A 43 -0.35 2.83 10.62
N LEU A 44 -0.58 4.10 10.30
CA LEU A 44 -1.64 4.89 10.93
C LEU A 44 -3.05 4.51 10.44
N THR A 45 -3.23 4.39 9.11
CA THR A 45 -4.55 4.05 8.55
C THR A 45 -5.07 2.70 9.06
N PRO A 46 -4.26 1.64 9.14
CA PRO A 46 -4.71 0.40 9.75
C PRO A 46 -5.08 0.51 11.23
N ILE A 47 -4.41 1.34 12.03
CA ILE A 47 -4.78 1.55 13.44
C ILE A 47 -6.18 2.16 13.51
N LEU A 48 -6.48 3.14 12.67
CA LEU A 48 -7.81 3.72 12.57
C LEU A 48 -8.84 2.68 12.08
N LEU A 49 -8.50 1.89 11.06
CA LEU A 49 -9.38 0.85 10.56
C LEU A 49 -9.61 -0.26 11.59
N ASP A 50 -8.62 -0.64 12.40
CA ASP A 50 -8.79 -1.60 13.50
C ASP A 50 -9.80 -1.06 14.54
N THR A 51 -9.94 0.27 14.71
CA THR A 51 -10.99 0.87 15.56
C THR A 51 -12.37 0.94 14.90
N LEU A 52 -12.43 1.12 13.59
CA LEU A 52 -13.69 1.33 12.85
C LEU A 52 -14.29 0.01 12.32
N ASP A 53 -13.45 -0.98 12.03
CA ASP A 53 -13.80 -2.29 11.49
C ASP A 53 -12.97 -3.38 12.20
N PRO A 54 -13.33 -3.75 13.45
CA PRO A 54 -12.60 -4.75 14.24
C PRO A 54 -12.61 -6.14 13.58
N GLU A 55 -13.71 -6.48 12.90
CA GLU A 55 -13.88 -7.75 12.18
C GLU A 55 -13.14 -7.76 10.85
N GLY A 56 -12.79 -6.58 10.32
CA GLY A 56 -11.98 -6.40 9.13
C GLY A 56 -12.61 -6.97 7.87
N ILE A 57 -13.89 -6.65 7.67
CA ILE A 57 -14.71 -7.10 6.54
C ILE A 57 -14.48 -6.20 5.32
N LEU A 58 -14.12 -4.93 5.54
CA LEU A 58 -13.98 -3.94 4.48
C LEU A 58 -12.65 -4.07 3.73
N SER A 59 -12.69 -4.81 2.62
CA SER A 59 -11.68 -4.79 1.52
C SER A 59 -10.20 -4.78 1.98
N PRO A 60 -9.73 -5.84 2.66
CA PRO A 60 -8.34 -5.93 3.09
C PRO A 60 -7.38 -5.86 1.89
N GLY A 61 -6.29 -5.08 2.03
CA GLY A 61 -5.26 -4.94 1.00
C GLY A 61 -5.54 -3.86 -0.04
N LYS A 62 -6.65 -3.13 0.08
CA LYS A 62 -6.92 -2.00 -0.80
C LYS A 62 -5.83 -0.95 -0.63
N GLN A 63 -5.17 -0.57 -1.74
CA GLN A 63 -4.06 0.39 -1.74
C GLN A 63 -2.86 -0.01 -0.88
N GLY A 64 -2.70 -1.30 -0.60
CA GLY A 64 -1.63 -1.81 0.27
C GLY A 64 -1.92 -1.65 1.77
N THR A 65 -3.09 -1.15 2.17
CA THR A 65 -3.46 -1.03 3.58
C THR A 65 -3.97 -2.38 4.11
N TRP A 66 -3.30 -2.91 5.14
CA TRP A 66 -3.63 -4.19 5.75
C TRP A 66 -3.95 -4.02 7.24
N LEU A 67 -5.07 -4.59 7.69
CA LEU A 67 -5.43 -4.66 9.11
C LEU A 67 -4.42 -5.52 9.88
N ARG A 68 -4.35 -5.34 11.21
CA ARG A 68 -3.36 -6.03 12.05
C ARG A 68 -3.41 -7.56 11.92
N LYS A 69 -4.61 -8.15 11.83
CA LYS A 69 -4.81 -9.59 11.61
C LYS A 69 -4.15 -10.16 10.33
N TYR A 70 -3.93 -9.33 9.31
CA TYR A 70 -3.32 -9.74 8.04
C TYR A 70 -1.81 -9.43 7.95
N ARG A 71 -1.24 -8.74 8.95
CA ARG A 71 0.19 -8.39 8.98
C ARG A 71 1.06 -9.46 9.65
N ASP A 72 0.53 -10.15 10.66
CA ASP A 72 1.25 -11.21 11.38
C ASP A 72 1.25 -12.54 10.61
N GLY A 73 0.32 -12.71 9.67
CA GLY A 73 0.36 -13.77 8.68
C GLY A 73 1.30 -13.39 7.55
N LYS A 74 2.56 -13.84 7.60
CA LYS A 74 3.24 -14.22 6.37
C LYS A 74 2.31 -15.18 5.65
N VAL A 75 1.56 -14.70 4.67
CA VAL A 75 0.79 -15.56 3.79
C VAL A 75 1.83 -16.44 3.09
N ASP A 76 1.82 -17.71 3.47
CA ASP A 76 2.59 -18.76 2.84
C ASP A 76 2.34 -18.64 1.34
N ARG A 77 3.42 -18.40 0.58
CA ARG A 77 3.33 -18.34 -0.88
C ARG A 77 3.18 -19.79 -1.35
N GLN A 78 1.94 -20.23 -1.52
CA GLN A 78 1.62 -21.31 -2.46
C GLN A 78 1.46 -20.72 -3.86
#